data_AF-A0AAN9LFD6-F1
#
_entry.id   AF-A0AAN9LFD6-F1
#
_cell.length_a   1.000
_cell.length_b   1.000
_cell.length_c   1.000
_cell.angle_alpha   90.00
_cell.angle_beta   90.00
_cell.angle_gamma   90.00
#
_symmetry.space_group_name_H-M   'P 1'
#
loop_
_entity.id
_entity.type
_entity.pdbx_description
1 polymer ?
#
loop_
_entity_poly.entity_id
_entity_poly.type
_entity_poly.pdbx_seq_one_letter_code
_entity_poly.pdbx_strand_id
1 'polypeptide(L)'
;MRMARNMRRSRNIWSFIPNNQAQSLLIMTILKQNKGILEKIVRERREWIHVKDDKGRNSLHYAASTGYLYGVEYLLRHCHTCNMEKDNDGFFPLHLASAFGHTKVVKKLLENCPDPREIVDNKGRNIVHISTIIGQFNVVKYVLQDTNDEVKDMINDKDCDGNTPLHLAASHSRPKIVQALTWDTKVDIHCLNNNNQTALDRLTWCQLKSAGVQNAKRGSHSIEITSPRKPEAKKTDFYKDRINTLMVVSTLITTVAFAAGFTLPGGNNSSSPGKQGIAVMLNHGWFKPFIFCITASMYGGISVTIILIWAQLGDITLALLALNVATPLLGVTLATLSVAFLAGVHLVISDLSWLATTILILCVILIFLLLLLYTLLWFPLESSNIIMRYISFYPFRFLTWLFEDSTEGK
;
A
#
# COMPACT_ATOMS: atom_id res chain seq x y z
N MET A 1 36.29 -30.40 60.11
CA MET A 1 36.87 -29.04 60.01
C MET A 1 38.16 -28.92 59.16
N ARG A 2 38.46 -29.87 58.26
CA ARG A 2 39.58 -29.76 57.27
C ARG A 2 39.13 -29.84 55.81
N MET A 3 37.82 -29.82 55.57
CA MET A 3 37.21 -29.81 54.23
C MET A 3 36.75 -28.40 53.80
N ALA A 4 37.09 -27.37 54.60
CA ALA A 4 36.83 -25.96 54.31
C ALA A 4 38.06 -25.24 53.69
N ARG A 5 39.13 -25.97 53.35
CA ARG A 5 40.34 -25.41 52.69
C ARG A 5 40.57 -25.86 51.25
N ASN A 6 39.73 -26.73 50.69
CA ASN A 6 39.87 -27.20 49.30
C ASN A 6 38.94 -26.53 48.27
N MET A 7 38.09 -25.57 48.65
CA MET A 7 37.28 -24.79 47.68
C MET A 7 38.03 -23.59 47.07
N ARG A 8 39.35 -23.72 46.84
CA ARG A 8 40.13 -22.74 46.05
C ARG A 8 40.73 -23.31 44.77
N ARG A 9 40.46 -24.58 44.45
CA ARG A 9 40.85 -25.21 43.18
C ARG A 9 39.78 -26.18 42.71
N SER A 10 38.74 -25.67 42.07
CA SER A 10 37.94 -26.43 41.11
C SER A 10 37.72 -25.55 39.89
N ARG A 11 38.70 -25.59 38.98
CA ARG A 11 38.51 -25.21 37.59
C ARG A 11 37.50 -26.22 37.03
N ASN A 12 36.38 -25.73 36.51
CA ASN A 12 35.34 -26.48 35.78
C ASN A 12 34.11 -26.97 36.58
N ILE A 13 33.52 -26.15 37.45
CA ILE A 13 32.13 -26.38 37.92
C ILE A 13 31.16 -26.55 36.73
N TRP A 14 31.49 -25.90 35.61
CA TRP A 14 30.73 -25.92 34.35
C TRP A 14 30.89 -27.19 33.49
N SER A 15 31.78 -28.15 33.83
CA SER A 15 31.89 -29.41 33.06
C SER A 15 30.79 -30.43 33.36
N PHE A 16 30.00 -30.18 34.41
CA PHE A 16 28.88 -31.05 34.83
C PHE A 16 27.51 -30.47 34.46
N ILE A 17 27.44 -29.30 33.82
CA ILE A 17 26.16 -28.72 33.40
C ILE A 17 25.69 -29.44 32.12
N PRO A 18 24.48 -30.00 32.10
CA PRO A 18 23.91 -30.59 30.90
C PRO A 18 23.89 -29.57 29.76
N ASN A 19 24.15 -30.01 28.52
CA ASN A 19 24.19 -29.12 27.35
C ASN A 19 22.96 -28.20 27.27
N ASN A 20 21.76 -28.70 27.63
CA ASN A 20 20.53 -27.91 27.62
C ASN A 20 20.55 -26.73 28.60
N GLN A 21 21.16 -26.89 29.79
CA GLN A 21 21.29 -25.79 30.75
C GLN A 21 22.38 -24.79 30.33
N ALA A 22 23.49 -25.27 29.77
CA ALA A 22 24.55 -24.42 29.22
C ALA A 22 24.05 -23.54 28.07
N GLN A 23 23.32 -24.15 27.14
CA GLN A 23 22.66 -23.50 26.02
C GLN A 23 21.60 -22.50 26.52
N SER A 24 20.74 -22.91 27.46
CA SER A 24 19.74 -22.03 28.06
C SER A 24 20.39 -20.82 28.72
N LEU A 25 21.52 -20.98 29.41
CA LEU A 25 22.23 -19.86 30.04
C LEU A 25 22.77 -18.86 29.00
N LEU A 26 23.46 -19.33 27.96
CA LEU A 26 23.99 -18.44 26.92
C LEU A 26 22.85 -17.72 26.17
N ILE A 27 21.80 -18.44 25.76
CA ILE A 27 20.64 -17.85 25.10
C ILE A 27 19.96 -16.81 25.99
N MET A 28 19.74 -17.12 27.28
CA MET A 28 19.12 -16.17 28.21
C MET A 28 19.92 -14.88 28.37
N THR A 29 21.25 -14.94 28.31
CA THR A 29 22.08 -13.72 28.36
C THR A 29 21.97 -12.87 27.09
N ILE A 30 21.81 -13.51 25.94
CA ILE A 30 21.57 -12.86 24.65
C ILE A 30 20.18 -12.21 24.63
N LEU A 31 19.16 -12.93 25.09
CA LEU A 31 17.79 -12.39 25.23
C LEU A 31 17.74 -11.17 26.16
N LYS A 32 18.54 -11.18 27.23
CA LYS A 32 18.69 -10.03 28.15
C LYS A 32 19.68 -8.96 27.67
N GLN A 33 20.36 -9.17 26.54
CA GLN A 33 21.37 -8.27 25.97
C GLN A 33 22.47 -7.83 26.95
N ASN A 34 22.88 -8.72 27.86
CA ASN A 34 23.86 -8.39 28.89
C ASN A 34 25.29 -8.61 28.39
N LYS A 35 25.98 -7.53 28.04
CA LYS A 35 27.37 -7.53 27.51
C LYS A 35 28.37 -8.22 28.43
N GLY A 36 28.39 -7.83 29.71
CA GLY A 36 29.39 -8.32 30.66
C GLY A 36 29.25 -9.83 30.92
N ILE A 37 28.01 -10.32 31.02
CA ILE A 37 27.79 -11.76 31.21
C ILE A 37 28.09 -12.54 29.94
N LEU A 38 27.70 -12.03 28.75
CA LEU A 38 28.01 -12.67 27.48
C LEU A 38 29.52 -12.86 27.30
N GLU A 39 30.31 -11.80 27.52
CA GLU A 39 31.77 -11.86 27.40
C GLU A 39 32.38 -12.87 28.37
N LYS A 40 31.89 -12.88 29.61
CA LYS A 40 32.39 -13.80 30.64
C LYS A 40 32.12 -15.25 30.27
N ILE A 41 30.89 -15.58 29.83
CA ILE A 41 30.53 -16.95 29.43
C ILE A 41 31.38 -17.41 28.25
N VAL A 42 31.47 -16.60 27.19
CA VAL A 42 32.23 -16.96 25.99
C VAL A 42 33.72 -17.13 26.27
N ARG A 43 34.29 -16.31 27.16
CA ARG A 43 35.71 -16.40 27.56
C ARG A 43 36.00 -17.66 28.38
N GLU A 44 35.07 -18.07 29.25
CA GLU A 44 35.23 -19.28 30.07
C GLU A 44 34.90 -20.58 29.30
N ARG A 45 33.99 -20.50 28.31
CA ARG A 45 33.42 -21.64 27.56
C ARG A 45 33.09 -21.26 26.11
N ARG A 46 34.10 -21.25 25.24
CA ARG A 46 33.92 -20.92 23.81
C ARG A 46 33.04 -21.93 23.07
N GLU A 47 33.12 -23.20 23.45
CA GLU A 47 32.38 -24.31 22.82
C GLU A 47 30.85 -24.09 22.81
N TRP A 48 30.33 -23.35 23.79
CA TRP A 48 28.88 -23.12 23.94
C TRP A 48 28.29 -22.27 22.81
N ILE A 49 29.12 -21.51 22.08
CA ILE A 49 28.68 -20.70 20.94
C ILE A 49 28.09 -21.57 19.82
N HIS A 50 28.65 -22.78 19.64
CA HIS A 50 28.28 -23.73 18.60
C HIS A 50 27.10 -24.64 18.98
N VAL A 51 26.64 -24.59 20.23
CA VAL A 51 25.53 -25.43 20.68
C VAL A 51 24.23 -24.91 20.05
N LYS A 52 23.48 -25.84 19.47
CA LYS A 52 22.18 -25.59 18.85
C LYS A 52 21.04 -26.02 19.76
N ASP A 53 19.93 -25.30 19.70
CA ASP A 53 18.69 -25.69 20.36
C ASP A 53 17.95 -26.82 19.62
N ASP A 54 16.81 -27.25 20.18
CA ASP A 54 15.93 -28.26 19.58
C ASP A 54 15.38 -27.84 18.20
N LYS A 55 15.45 -26.55 17.87
CA LYS A 55 15.08 -25.97 16.56
C LYS A 55 16.29 -25.79 15.64
N GLY A 56 17.48 -26.26 16.02
CA GLY A 56 18.71 -26.10 15.24
C GLY A 56 19.33 -24.71 15.31
N ARG A 57 18.87 -23.83 16.20
CA ARG A 57 19.32 -22.44 16.34
C ARG A 57 20.52 -22.35 17.26
N ASN A 58 21.60 -21.77 16.76
CA ASN A 58 22.76 -21.39 17.55
C ASN A 58 22.56 -20.03 18.24
N SER A 59 23.54 -19.63 19.07
CA SER A 59 23.54 -18.34 19.77
C SER A 59 23.40 -17.12 18.84
N LEU A 60 23.92 -17.18 17.61
CA LEU A 60 23.85 -16.08 16.64
C LEU A 60 22.43 -15.88 16.10
N HIS A 61 21.62 -16.94 15.95
CA HIS A 61 20.21 -16.83 15.57
C HIS A 61 19.42 -15.97 16.57
N TYR A 62 19.62 -16.20 17.87
CA TYR A 62 18.96 -15.43 18.92
C TYR A 62 19.47 -14.00 19.01
N ALA A 63 20.78 -13.78 18.84
CA ALA A 63 21.34 -12.43 18.82
C ALA A 63 20.78 -11.64 17.62
N ALA A 64 20.60 -12.30 16.48
CA ALA A 64 20.00 -11.72 15.29
C ALA A 64 18.51 -11.41 15.45
N SER A 65 17.72 -12.35 15.99
CA SER A 65 16.27 -12.14 16.17
C SER A 65 15.94 -11.06 17.21
N THR A 66 16.80 -10.87 18.21
CA THR A 66 16.63 -9.85 19.25
C THR A 66 17.18 -8.47 18.88
N GLY A 67 17.92 -8.37 17.77
CA GLY A 67 18.57 -7.12 17.36
C GLY A 67 19.79 -6.76 18.21
N TYR A 68 20.36 -7.72 18.93
CA TYR A 68 21.49 -7.49 19.83
C TYR A 68 22.81 -7.34 19.06
N LEU A 69 23.01 -6.16 18.46
CA LEU A 69 24.16 -5.85 17.59
C LEU A 69 25.51 -6.20 18.24
N TYR A 70 25.72 -5.80 19.50
CA TYR A 70 26.97 -6.10 20.19
C TYR A 70 27.18 -7.62 20.34
N GLY A 71 26.12 -8.36 20.66
CA GLY A 71 26.17 -9.81 20.74
C GLY A 71 26.55 -10.44 19.40
N VAL A 72 25.95 -9.97 18.31
CA VAL A 72 26.29 -10.41 16.95
C VAL A 72 27.76 -10.16 16.62
N GLU A 73 28.26 -8.93 16.83
CA GLU A 73 29.67 -8.59 16.60
C GLU A 73 30.62 -9.44 17.44
N TYR A 74 30.30 -9.62 18.71
CA TYR A 74 31.14 -10.36 19.64
C TYR A 74 31.15 -11.86 19.32
N LEU A 75 30.00 -12.45 18.99
CA LEU A 75 29.88 -13.86 18.60
C LEU A 75 30.58 -14.14 17.27
N LEU A 76 30.45 -13.27 16.27
CA LEU A 76 31.11 -13.43 14.97
C LEU A 76 32.64 -13.45 15.07
N ARG A 77 33.23 -12.69 16.00
CA ARG A 77 34.68 -12.75 16.28
C ARG A 77 35.13 -14.11 16.81
N HIS A 78 34.23 -14.86 17.45
CA HIS A 78 34.56 -16.12 18.10
C HIS A 78 34.05 -17.35 17.33
N CYS A 79 33.04 -17.19 16.48
CA CYS A 79 32.49 -18.21 15.59
C CYS A 79 32.05 -17.58 14.25
N HIS A 80 32.93 -17.60 13.26
CA HIS A 80 32.61 -17.08 11.92
C HIS A 80 31.63 -18.00 11.17
N THR A 81 31.76 -19.32 11.34
CA THR A 81 30.90 -20.33 10.68
C THR A 81 29.44 -20.26 11.13
N CYS A 82 29.17 -19.76 12.34
CA CYS A 82 27.81 -19.67 12.89
C CYS A 82 26.87 -18.78 12.06
N ASN A 83 27.41 -17.85 11.24
CA ASN A 83 26.63 -17.03 10.31
C ASN A 83 26.01 -17.84 9.17
N MET A 84 26.64 -18.96 8.82
CA MET A 84 26.29 -19.82 7.68
C MET A 84 25.54 -21.09 8.10
N GLU A 85 25.13 -21.19 9.35
CA GLU A 85 24.36 -22.32 9.84
C GLU A 85 22.86 -22.04 9.70
N LYS A 86 22.12 -22.97 9.08
CA LYS A 86 20.66 -22.95 9.06
C LYS A 86 20.08 -23.58 10.33
N ASP A 87 18.94 -23.05 10.76
CA ASP A 87 18.03 -23.72 11.69
C ASP A 87 17.17 -24.79 10.98
N ASN A 88 16.34 -25.51 11.72
CA ASN A 88 15.52 -26.61 11.19
C ASN A 88 14.47 -26.13 10.18
N ASP A 89 14.08 -24.85 10.23
CA ASP A 89 13.15 -24.23 9.27
C ASP A 89 13.88 -23.70 8.02
N GLY A 90 15.22 -23.83 7.98
CA GLY A 90 16.07 -23.38 6.89
C GLY A 90 16.50 -21.91 7.01
N PHE A 91 16.21 -21.25 8.12
CA PHE A 91 16.59 -19.86 8.32
C PHE A 91 18.03 -19.73 8.79
N PHE A 92 18.72 -18.74 8.24
CA PHE A 92 20.00 -18.26 8.75
C PHE A 92 19.78 -17.13 9.78
N PRO A 93 20.78 -16.79 10.60
CA PRO A 93 20.71 -15.61 11.47
C PRO A 93 20.31 -14.33 10.69
N LEU A 94 20.81 -14.18 9.47
CA LEU A 94 20.49 -13.04 8.60
C LEU A 94 18.98 -12.96 8.25
N HIS A 95 18.32 -14.09 8.02
CA HIS A 95 16.87 -14.12 7.78
C HIS A 95 16.08 -13.69 9.00
N LEU A 96 16.49 -14.09 10.21
CA LEU A 96 15.83 -13.68 11.44
C LEU A 96 16.02 -12.18 11.69
N ALA A 97 17.22 -11.63 11.51
CA ALA A 97 17.45 -10.19 11.61
C ALA A 97 16.56 -9.40 10.63
N SER A 98 16.41 -9.91 9.40
CA SER A 98 15.51 -9.33 8.39
C SER A 98 14.04 -9.40 8.79
N ALA A 99 13.57 -10.57 9.25
CA ALA A 99 12.19 -10.80 9.67
C ALA A 99 11.75 -9.88 10.82
N PHE A 100 12.67 -9.56 11.74
CA PHE A 100 12.40 -8.66 12.88
C PHE A 100 12.79 -7.20 12.63
N GLY A 101 13.26 -6.84 11.43
CA GLY A 101 13.52 -5.46 11.05
C GLY A 101 14.81 -4.85 11.58
N HIS A 102 15.75 -5.66 12.07
CA HIS A 102 16.99 -5.20 12.73
C HIS A 102 18.07 -4.80 11.72
N THR A 103 17.88 -3.67 11.04
CA THR A 103 18.74 -3.21 9.92
C THR A 103 20.23 -3.13 10.25
N LYS A 104 20.60 -2.67 11.47
CA LYS A 104 22.01 -2.62 11.89
C LYS A 104 22.64 -4.01 12.00
N VAL A 105 21.86 -5.00 12.44
CA VAL A 105 22.29 -6.39 12.52
C VAL A 105 22.37 -7.00 11.13
N VAL A 106 21.37 -6.75 10.27
CA VAL A 106 21.39 -7.17 8.86
C VAL A 106 22.67 -6.69 8.19
N LYS A 107 23.00 -5.39 8.31
CA LYS A 107 24.25 -4.82 7.79
C LYS A 107 25.48 -5.57 8.30
N LYS A 108 25.56 -5.81 9.61
CA LYS A 108 26.74 -6.46 10.21
C LYS A 108 26.92 -7.91 9.77
N LEU A 109 25.82 -8.65 9.63
CA LEU A 109 25.83 -10.03 9.15
C LEU A 109 26.20 -10.09 7.66
N LEU A 110 25.75 -9.14 6.84
CA LEU A 110 26.14 -9.00 5.43
C LEU A 110 27.63 -8.68 5.26
N GLU A 111 28.21 -7.81 6.09
CA GLU A 111 29.67 -7.55 6.10
C GLU A 111 30.52 -8.80 6.37
N ASN A 112 29.93 -9.83 6.98
CA ASN A 112 30.58 -11.11 7.30
C ASN A 112 30.01 -12.26 6.45
N CYS A 113 29.40 -11.95 5.30
CA CYS A 113 28.82 -12.90 4.38
C CYS A 113 29.54 -12.78 3.02
N PRO A 114 30.36 -13.76 2.61
CA PRO A 114 31.04 -13.76 1.32
C PRO A 114 30.09 -13.75 0.11
N ASP A 115 28.93 -14.42 0.18
CA ASP A 115 27.92 -14.39 -0.89
C ASP A 115 26.50 -14.27 -0.30
N PRO A 116 25.93 -13.06 -0.27
CA PRO A 116 24.57 -12.84 0.22
C PRO A 116 23.47 -13.51 -0.61
N ARG A 117 23.70 -13.81 -1.90
CA ARG A 117 22.68 -14.40 -2.79
C ARG A 117 22.47 -15.88 -2.53
N GLU A 118 23.49 -16.59 -2.05
CA GLU A 118 23.36 -17.99 -1.63
C GLU A 118 22.59 -18.15 -0.30
N ILE A 119 22.38 -17.06 0.44
CA ILE A 119 21.65 -17.07 1.72
C ILE A 119 20.14 -17.06 1.45
N VAL A 120 19.63 -18.25 1.12
CA VAL A 120 18.19 -18.52 0.91
C VAL A 120 17.66 -19.59 1.86
N ASP A 121 16.40 -19.43 2.28
CA ASP A 121 15.71 -20.40 3.10
C ASP A 121 15.26 -21.65 2.31
N ASN A 122 14.56 -22.58 2.97
CA ASN A 122 14.08 -23.82 2.34
C ASN A 122 13.06 -23.61 1.21
N LYS A 123 12.54 -22.38 1.02
CA LYS A 123 11.64 -22.00 -0.07
C LYS A 123 12.34 -21.12 -1.12
N GLY A 124 13.67 -21.05 -1.10
CA GLY A 124 14.43 -20.19 -2.00
C GLY A 124 14.24 -18.70 -1.72
N ARG A 125 13.73 -18.33 -0.54
CA ARG A 125 13.46 -16.93 -0.20
C ARG A 125 14.70 -16.31 0.41
N ASN A 126 15.10 -15.17 -0.13
CA ASN A 126 16.18 -14.35 0.41
C ASN A 126 15.65 -13.34 1.46
N ILE A 127 16.54 -12.49 1.99
CA ILE A 127 16.19 -11.50 3.03
C ILE A 127 15.13 -10.48 2.60
N VAL A 128 15.04 -10.15 1.31
CA VAL A 128 14.06 -9.19 0.76
C VAL A 128 12.68 -9.83 0.70
N HIS A 129 12.60 -11.11 0.30
CA HIS A 129 11.36 -11.88 0.35
C HIS A 129 10.82 -11.96 1.79
N ILE A 130 11.67 -12.31 2.76
CA ILE A 130 11.26 -12.46 4.17
C ILE A 130 10.81 -11.12 4.76
N SER A 131 11.61 -10.07 4.63
CA SER A 131 11.21 -8.73 5.11
C SER A 131 9.92 -8.25 4.43
N THR A 132 9.71 -8.61 3.16
CA THR A 132 8.49 -8.27 2.44
C THR A 132 7.26 -8.99 2.99
N ILE A 133 7.32 -10.30 3.20
CA ILE A 133 6.20 -11.08 3.77
C ILE A 133 5.80 -10.52 5.14
N ILE A 134 6.79 -10.26 5.99
CA ILE A 134 6.55 -9.77 7.36
C ILE A 134 6.12 -8.29 7.36
N GLY A 135 6.51 -7.49 6.36
CA GLY A 135 6.19 -6.07 6.27
C GLY A 135 7.29 -5.14 6.82
N GLN A 136 8.53 -5.63 6.92
CA GLN A 136 9.68 -4.88 7.45
C GLN A 136 10.24 -3.89 6.43
N PHE A 137 9.53 -2.76 6.26
CA PHE A 137 9.89 -1.70 5.31
C PHE A 137 11.33 -1.18 5.48
N ASN A 138 11.83 -1.07 6.71
CA ASN A 138 13.17 -0.53 6.97
C ASN A 138 14.29 -1.41 6.36
N VAL A 139 14.09 -2.73 6.30
CA VAL A 139 15.05 -3.65 5.68
C VAL A 139 14.99 -3.56 4.17
N VAL A 140 13.79 -3.51 3.59
CA VAL A 140 13.62 -3.31 2.14
C VAL A 140 14.23 -1.97 1.71
N LYS A 141 13.98 -0.89 2.47
CA LYS A 141 14.57 0.42 2.23
C LYS A 141 16.09 0.39 2.33
N TYR A 142 16.64 -0.31 3.33
CA TYR A 142 18.08 -0.50 3.47
C TYR A 142 18.66 -1.15 2.20
N VAL A 143 18.08 -2.24 1.71
CA VAL A 143 18.54 -2.95 0.49
C VAL A 143 18.42 -2.07 -0.76
N LEU A 144 17.33 -1.30 -0.89
CA LEU A 144 17.14 -0.37 -2.02
C LEU A 144 18.17 0.77 -2.07
N GLN A 145 18.58 1.25 -0.89
CA GLN A 145 19.54 2.33 -0.72
C GLN A 145 21.00 1.87 -0.70
N ASP A 146 21.24 0.56 -0.56
CA ASP A 146 22.58 0.00 -0.53
C ASP A 146 23.26 0.20 -1.90
N THR A 147 24.53 0.59 -1.86
CA THR A 147 25.35 0.80 -3.07
C THR A 147 26.06 -0.47 -3.51
N ASN A 148 26.03 -1.54 -2.69
CA ASN A 148 26.55 -2.85 -3.07
C ASN A 148 25.60 -3.54 -4.04
N ASP A 149 26.04 -3.69 -5.30
CA ASP A 149 25.23 -4.28 -6.37
C ASP A 149 24.79 -5.71 -6.04
N GLU A 150 25.59 -6.51 -5.32
CA GLU A 150 25.25 -7.90 -4.92
C GLU A 150 23.98 -8.00 -4.05
N VAL A 151 23.79 -7.07 -3.11
CA VAL A 151 22.62 -7.07 -2.21
C VAL A 151 21.42 -6.44 -2.90
N LYS A 152 21.66 -5.42 -3.74
CA LYS A 152 20.59 -4.74 -4.48
C LYS A 152 19.97 -5.65 -5.56
N ASP A 153 20.77 -6.49 -6.16
CA ASP A 153 20.37 -7.50 -7.14
C ASP A 153 19.37 -8.53 -6.59
N MET A 154 19.37 -8.78 -5.27
CA MET A 154 18.47 -9.70 -4.59
C MET A 154 16.98 -9.32 -4.71
N ILE A 155 16.69 -8.09 -5.16
CA ILE A 155 15.34 -7.54 -5.26
C ILE A 155 14.49 -8.15 -6.38
N ASN A 156 15.15 -8.79 -7.35
CA ASN A 156 14.52 -9.43 -8.51
C ASN A 156 14.68 -10.96 -8.50
N ASP A 157 15.39 -11.52 -7.51
CA ASP A 157 15.51 -12.97 -7.36
C ASP A 157 14.12 -13.59 -7.18
N LYS A 158 13.98 -14.84 -7.61
CA LYS A 158 12.73 -15.59 -7.52
C LYS A 158 12.82 -16.65 -6.45
N ASP A 159 11.77 -16.80 -5.66
CA ASP A 159 11.59 -17.93 -4.76
C ASP A 159 11.23 -19.23 -5.52
N CYS A 160 11.06 -20.35 -4.80
CA CYS A 160 10.70 -21.64 -5.41
C CYS A 160 9.37 -21.61 -6.20
N ASP A 161 8.46 -20.68 -5.89
CA ASP A 161 7.20 -20.50 -6.60
C ASP A 161 7.33 -19.49 -7.77
N GLY A 162 8.54 -19.04 -8.05
CA GLY A 162 8.84 -18.04 -9.09
C GLY A 162 8.47 -16.61 -8.68
N ASN A 163 8.05 -16.38 -7.44
CA ASN A 163 7.65 -15.05 -6.98
C ASN A 163 8.89 -14.21 -6.67
N THR A 164 8.92 -13.00 -7.21
CA THR A 164 9.86 -11.96 -6.74
C THR A 164 9.36 -11.32 -5.44
N PRO A 165 10.19 -10.56 -4.71
CA PRO A 165 9.72 -9.77 -3.56
C PRO A 165 8.51 -8.89 -3.90
N LEU A 166 8.45 -8.31 -5.11
CA LEU A 166 7.29 -7.51 -5.53
C LEU A 166 5.99 -8.33 -5.61
N HIS A 167 6.05 -9.58 -6.08
CA HIS A 167 4.88 -10.48 -6.08
C HIS A 167 4.40 -10.77 -4.66
N LEU A 168 5.33 -10.96 -3.72
CA LEU A 168 5.00 -11.21 -2.32
C LEU A 168 4.46 -9.95 -1.62
N ALA A 169 4.97 -8.78 -1.97
CA ALA A 169 4.47 -7.49 -1.46
C ALA A 169 3.02 -7.26 -1.88
N ALA A 170 2.71 -7.60 -3.14
CA ALA A 170 1.36 -7.53 -3.68
C ALA A 170 0.43 -8.53 -2.98
N SER A 171 0.86 -9.79 -2.85
CA SER A 171 0.02 -10.85 -2.28
C SER A 171 -0.27 -10.69 -0.78
N HIS A 172 0.64 -10.09 -0.02
CA HIS A 172 0.48 -9.84 1.42
C HIS A 172 -0.04 -8.43 1.72
N SER A 173 -0.51 -7.70 0.72
CA SER A 173 -1.06 -6.35 0.87
C SER A 173 -0.13 -5.38 1.61
N ARG A 174 1.14 -5.27 1.16
CA ARG A 174 2.16 -4.41 1.78
C ARG A 174 2.36 -3.10 0.99
N PRO A 175 1.48 -2.08 1.13
CA PRO A 175 1.47 -0.90 0.27
C PRO A 175 2.78 -0.10 0.30
N LYS A 176 3.38 0.11 1.48
CA LYS A 176 4.67 0.83 1.63
C LYS A 176 5.80 0.16 0.85
N ILE A 177 5.84 -1.17 0.86
CA ILE A 177 6.88 -1.96 0.18
C ILE A 177 6.61 -2.02 -1.32
N VAL A 178 5.38 -2.29 -1.75
CA VAL A 178 4.97 -2.22 -3.16
C VAL A 178 5.38 -0.86 -3.75
N GLN A 179 5.10 0.22 -3.03
CA GLN A 179 5.45 1.57 -3.46
C GLN A 179 6.98 1.75 -3.56
N ALA A 180 7.76 1.37 -2.55
CA ALA A 180 9.20 1.52 -2.62
C ALA A 180 9.84 0.71 -3.77
N LEU A 181 9.36 -0.51 -4.00
CA LEU A 181 9.85 -1.38 -5.06
C LEU A 181 9.47 -0.86 -6.45
N THR A 182 8.24 -0.41 -6.66
CA THR A 182 7.76 0.06 -7.98
C THR A 182 8.35 1.41 -8.42
N TRP A 183 8.93 2.17 -7.50
CA TRP A 183 9.60 3.43 -7.81
C TRP A 183 11.09 3.29 -8.09
N ASP A 184 11.71 2.17 -7.71
CA ASP A 184 13.11 1.90 -8.04
C ASP A 184 13.21 1.36 -9.47
N THR A 185 13.98 2.02 -10.32
CA THR A 185 14.13 1.68 -11.74
C THR A 185 14.80 0.34 -11.98
N LYS A 186 15.49 -0.22 -10.97
CA LYS A 186 16.14 -1.53 -11.08
C LYS A 186 15.19 -2.71 -10.80
N VAL A 187 13.99 -2.47 -10.26
CA VAL A 187 13.01 -3.53 -10.01
C VAL A 187 12.31 -3.91 -11.31
N ASP A 188 12.36 -5.20 -11.66
CA ASP A 188 11.66 -5.71 -12.83
C ASP A 188 10.18 -5.95 -12.49
N ILE A 189 9.33 -5.06 -13.00
CA ILE A 189 7.88 -5.08 -12.82
C ILE A 189 7.21 -6.14 -13.71
N HIS A 190 7.89 -6.57 -14.78
CA HIS A 190 7.35 -7.49 -15.78
C HIS A 190 7.73 -8.95 -15.55
N CYS A 191 8.49 -9.23 -14.49
CA CYS A 191 8.78 -10.60 -14.05
C CYS A 191 7.49 -11.42 -13.90
N LEU A 192 7.49 -12.62 -14.47
CA LEU A 192 6.43 -13.63 -14.30
C LEU A 192 6.85 -14.67 -13.26
N ASN A 193 5.89 -15.06 -12.41
CA ASN A 193 6.03 -16.21 -11.53
C ASN A 193 5.67 -17.54 -12.21
N ASN A 194 5.74 -18.66 -11.48
CA ASN A 194 5.44 -19.99 -12.05
C ASN A 194 3.98 -20.16 -12.49
N ASN A 195 3.09 -19.25 -12.10
CA ASN A 195 1.69 -19.20 -12.53
C ASN A 195 1.47 -18.26 -13.73
N ASN A 196 2.53 -17.77 -14.38
CA ASN A 196 2.48 -16.76 -15.45
C ASN A 196 1.75 -15.47 -15.05
N GLN A 197 1.82 -15.09 -13.78
CA GLN A 197 1.24 -13.84 -13.27
C GLN A 197 2.35 -12.82 -13.06
N THR A 198 2.07 -11.55 -13.39
CA THR A 198 2.92 -10.43 -12.96
C THR A 198 2.56 -10.02 -11.54
N ALA A 199 3.45 -9.31 -10.85
CA ALA A 199 3.13 -8.75 -9.54
C ALA A 199 1.95 -7.76 -9.60
N LEU A 200 1.79 -7.05 -10.73
CA LEU A 200 0.71 -6.11 -10.96
C LEU A 200 -0.67 -6.78 -10.99
N ASP A 201 -0.76 -8.01 -11.50
CA ASP A 201 -2.01 -8.78 -11.52
C ASP A 201 -2.52 -9.10 -10.12
N ARG A 202 -1.65 -9.04 -9.11
CA ARG A 202 -1.97 -9.31 -7.70
C ARG A 202 -2.21 -8.02 -6.89
N LEU A 203 -2.01 -6.84 -7.46
CA LEU A 203 -2.22 -5.56 -6.75
C LEU A 203 -3.70 -5.18 -6.68
N THR A 204 -4.09 -4.63 -5.53
CA THR A 204 -5.39 -3.95 -5.40
C THR A 204 -5.42 -2.65 -6.21
N TRP A 205 -6.62 -2.17 -6.57
CA TRP A 205 -6.80 -0.93 -7.34
C TRP A 205 -6.11 0.28 -6.68
N CYS A 206 -6.14 0.37 -5.35
CA CYS A 206 -5.48 1.42 -4.59
C CYS A 206 -3.95 1.31 -4.62
N GLN A 207 -3.38 0.10 -4.55
CA GLN A 207 -1.93 -0.10 -4.64
C GLN A 207 -1.40 0.15 -6.05
N LEU A 208 -2.16 -0.24 -7.07
CA LEU A 208 -1.85 0.04 -8.47
C LEU A 208 -1.82 1.56 -8.69
N LYS A 209 -2.74 2.29 -8.03
CA LYS A 209 -2.80 3.75 -8.05
C LYS A 209 -1.69 4.44 -7.27
N SER A 210 -1.26 3.90 -6.12
CA SER A 210 -0.15 4.48 -5.33
C SER A 210 1.24 4.17 -5.86
N ALA A 211 1.38 3.10 -6.66
CA ALA A 211 2.64 2.70 -7.31
C ALA A 211 2.99 3.59 -8.51
N GLY A 212 2.01 4.23 -9.17
CA GLY A 212 2.26 5.11 -10.32
C GLY A 212 2.99 4.40 -11.47
N VAL A 213 2.61 3.15 -11.72
CA VAL A 213 3.29 2.25 -12.66
C VAL A 213 3.14 2.79 -14.09
N GLN A 214 4.27 3.02 -14.76
CA GLN A 214 4.28 3.34 -16.18
C GLN A 214 3.76 2.15 -16.98
N ASN A 215 2.81 2.40 -17.89
CA ASN A 215 2.50 1.55 -19.04
C ASN A 215 2.64 0.04 -18.82
N ALA A 216 1.90 -0.51 -17.86
CA ALA A 216 1.42 -1.86 -18.07
C ALA A 216 0.23 -1.74 -19.03
N LYS A 217 0.49 -1.63 -20.34
CA LYS A 217 -0.44 -2.25 -21.29
C LYS A 217 -0.59 -3.67 -20.75
N ARG A 218 -1.76 -3.97 -20.18
CA ARG A 218 -2.15 -5.33 -19.83
C ARG A 218 -1.81 -6.14 -21.07
N GLY A 219 -0.73 -6.92 -21.00
CA GLY A 219 -0.09 -7.48 -22.18
C GLY A 219 -1.12 -8.25 -22.97
N SER A 220 -1.61 -7.64 -24.05
CA SER A 220 -2.26 -8.34 -25.14
C SER A 220 -1.15 -9.08 -25.88
N HIS A 221 -0.58 -10.10 -25.25
CA HIS A 221 0.03 -11.16 -26.00
C HIS A 221 -1.10 -12.11 -26.38
N SER A 222 -1.42 -12.08 -27.67
CA SER A 222 -2.17 -13.10 -28.38
C SER A 222 -1.65 -14.47 -27.96
N ILE A 223 -2.41 -15.17 -27.12
CA ILE A 223 -2.21 -16.59 -26.86
C ILE A 223 -3.30 -17.31 -27.64
N GLU A 224 -2.88 -18.06 -28.65
CA GLU A 224 -3.72 -19.07 -29.29
C GLU A 224 -4.29 -19.99 -28.21
N ILE A 225 -5.62 -19.98 -28.13
CA ILE A 225 -6.40 -20.72 -27.17
C ILE A 225 -6.36 -22.19 -27.56
N THR A 226 -5.67 -23.02 -26.79
CA THR A 226 -6.08 -24.42 -26.60
C THR A 226 -6.77 -24.53 -25.24
N SER A 227 -8.10 -24.33 -25.28
CA SER A 227 -9.08 -24.55 -24.21
C SER A 227 -9.17 -26.05 -23.88
N PRO A 228 -9.57 -26.50 -22.66
CA PRO A 228 -10.56 -25.84 -21.81
C PRO A 228 -10.32 -25.84 -20.29
N ARG A 229 -10.35 -24.64 -19.70
CA ARG A 229 -10.87 -24.49 -18.34
C ARG A 229 -11.40 -23.07 -18.13
N LYS A 230 -12.71 -22.99 -17.88
CA LYS A 230 -13.49 -21.76 -17.63
C LYS A 230 -13.25 -21.30 -16.18
N PRO A 231 -12.79 -20.07 -15.95
CA PRO A 231 -13.30 -19.30 -14.82
C PRO A 231 -13.49 -17.81 -15.18
N GLU A 232 -14.68 -17.42 -15.66
CA GLU A 232 -14.98 -16.02 -16.03
C GLU A 232 -16.37 -15.57 -15.53
N ALA A 233 -16.61 -15.66 -14.22
CA ALA A 233 -17.80 -15.04 -13.60
C ALA A 233 -17.43 -13.79 -12.78
N LYS A 234 -16.34 -13.84 -11.99
CA LYS A 234 -16.01 -12.79 -11.01
C LYS A 234 -15.62 -11.41 -11.58
N LYS A 235 -15.06 -11.33 -12.80
CA LYS A 235 -14.59 -10.06 -13.38
C LYS A 235 -15.75 -9.23 -13.94
N THR A 236 -16.71 -9.87 -14.58
CA THR A 236 -17.86 -9.25 -15.24
C THR A 236 -18.84 -8.67 -14.21
N ASP A 237 -19.06 -9.38 -13.10
CA ASP A 237 -19.93 -8.94 -12.01
C ASP A 237 -19.44 -7.61 -11.38
N PHE A 238 -18.13 -7.46 -11.17
CA PHE A 238 -17.56 -6.24 -10.58
C PHE A 238 -17.83 -4.97 -11.41
N TYR A 239 -17.71 -5.03 -12.73
CA TYR A 239 -18.00 -3.89 -13.60
C TYR A 239 -19.48 -3.59 -13.65
N LYS A 240 -20.32 -4.63 -13.67
CA LYS A 240 -21.78 -4.50 -13.66
C LYS A 240 -22.27 -3.76 -12.41
N ASP A 241 -21.74 -4.10 -11.24
CA ASP A 241 -22.09 -3.42 -9.98
C ASP A 241 -21.64 -1.95 -9.97
N ARG A 242 -20.46 -1.65 -10.51
CA ARG A 242 -19.97 -0.27 -10.66
C ARG A 242 -20.82 0.55 -11.62
N ILE A 243 -21.25 -0.02 -12.75
CA ILE A 243 -22.12 0.65 -13.72
C ILE A 243 -23.47 0.94 -13.08
N ASN A 244 -24.07 -0.03 -12.39
CA ASN A 244 -25.36 0.13 -11.73
C ASN A 244 -25.33 1.22 -10.65
N THR A 245 -24.29 1.22 -9.81
CA THR A 245 -24.11 2.26 -8.78
C THR A 245 -23.95 3.65 -9.40
N LEU A 246 -23.13 3.81 -10.44
CA LEU A 246 -22.96 5.10 -11.13
C LEU A 246 -24.24 5.56 -11.84
N MET A 247 -25.03 4.64 -12.41
CA MET A 247 -26.33 4.98 -12.99
C MET A 247 -27.30 5.52 -11.95
N VAL A 248 -27.36 4.91 -10.75
CA VAL A 248 -28.20 5.40 -9.67
C VAL A 248 -27.79 6.81 -9.24
N VAL A 249 -26.48 7.06 -9.07
CA VAL A 249 -25.96 8.39 -8.72
C VAL A 249 -26.27 9.42 -9.79
N SER A 250 -26.04 9.09 -11.07
CA SER A 250 -26.35 9.96 -12.21
C SER A 250 -27.83 10.32 -12.28
N THR A 251 -28.70 9.32 -12.07
CA THR A 251 -30.15 9.51 -12.06
C THR A 251 -30.57 10.40 -10.90
N LEU A 252 -30.00 10.22 -9.70
CA LEU A 252 -30.26 11.07 -8.54
C LEU A 252 -29.82 12.53 -8.78
N ILE A 253 -28.66 12.75 -9.38
CA ILE A 253 -28.19 14.10 -9.75
C ILE A 253 -29.17 14.74 -10.75
N THR A 254 -29.61 13.97 -11.74
CA THR A 254 -30.56 14.44 -12.76
C THR A 254 -31.91 14.79 -12.15
N THR A 255 -32.44 13.98 -11.23
CA THR A 255 -33.73 14.25 -10.58
C THR A 255 -33.66 15.47 -9.67
N VAL A 256 -32.58 15.64 -8.91
CA VAL A 256 -32.35 16.83 -8.07
C VAL A 256 -32.23 18.10 -8.94
N ALA A 257 -31.47 18.04 -10.04
CA ALA A 257 -31.33 19.17 -10.97
C ALA A 257 -32.67 19.53 -11.63
N PHE A 258 -33.44 18.52 -12.05
CA PHE A 258 -34.77 18.71 -12.63
C PHE A 258 -35.71 19.38 -11.62
N ALA A 259 -35.80 18.86 -10.39
CA ALA A 259 -36.64 19.45 -9.35
C ALA A 259 -36.26 20.92 -9.11
N ALA A 260 -34.97 21.20 -8.90
CA ALA A 260 -34.47 22.56 -8.66
C ALA A 260 -34.72 23.52 -9.84
N GLY A 261 -34.70 23.02 -11.09
CA GLY A 261 -34.96 23.83 -12.28
C GLY A 261 -36.41 24.30 -12.40
N PHE A 262 -37.36 23.52 -11.89
CA PHE A 262 -38.79 23.87 -11.92
C PHE A 262 -39.30 24.50 -10.61
N THR A 263 -38.63 24.26 -9.48
CA THR A 263 -38.89 24.97 -8.21
C THR A 263 -38.03 26.22 -8.11
N LEU A 264 -38.28 27.19 -8.99
CA LEU A 264 -37.47 28.40 -9.11
C LEU A 264 -37.48 29.22 -7.80
N PRO A 265 -36.29 29.62 -7.31
CA PRO A 265 -36.19 30.58 -6.21
C PRO A 265 -36.95 31.88 -6.51
N GLY A 266 -37.84 32.29 -5.60
CA GLY A 266 -38.68 33.48 -5.77
C GLY A 266 -39.98 33.28 -6.58
N GLY A 267 -40.23 32.07 -7.09
CA GLY A 267 -41.49 31.74 -7.78
C GLY A 267 -41.64 32.36 -9.18
N ASN A 268 -42.87 32.31 -9.70
CA ASN A 268 -43.23 32.82 -11.02
C ASN A 268 -44.19 34.02 -10.93
N ASN A 269 -44.14 34.91 -11.91
CA ASN A 269 -45.08 36.01 -12.03
C ASN A 269 -46.44 35.48 -12.50
N SER A 270 -47.44 35.50 -11.64
CA SER A 270 -48.83 35.14 -11.97
C SER A 270 -49.73 36.35 -12.23
N SER A 271 -49.29 37.55 -11.83
CA SER A 271 -50.12 38.77 -11.68
C SER A 271 -49.90 39.85 -12.74
N SER A 272 -48.88 39.74 -13.59
CA SER A 272 -48.58 40.75 -14.64
C SER A 272 -49.04 40.27 -16.04
N PRO A 273 -50.03 40.93 -16.68
CA PRO A 273 -50.45 40.57 -18.03
C PRO A 273 -49.28 40.72 -19.02
N GLY A 274 -49.01 39.65 -19.80
CA GLY A 274 -47.90 39.58 -20.75
C GLY A 274 -46.57 39.03 -20.21
N LYS A 275 -46.44 38.75 -18.90
CA LYS A 275 -45.24 38.13 -18.29
C LYS A 275 -45.56 36.89 -17.44
N GLN A 276 -46.69 36.26 -17.73
CA GLN A 276 -47.20 35.14 -16.94
C GLN A 276 -46.27 33.93 -17.06
N GLY A 277 -45.84 33.36 -15.92
CA GLY A 277 -44.93 32.21 -15.88
C GLY A 277 -43.43 32.55 -15.94
N ILE A 278 -43.05 33.83 -16.05
CA ILE A 278 -41.64 34.27 -15.99
C ILE A 278 -41.17 34.31 -14.54
N ALA A 279 -39.93 33.88 -14.28
CA ALA A 279 -39.31 33.95 -12.97
C ALA A 279 -39.27 35.38 -12.42
N VAL A 280 -39.68 35.58 -11.17
CA VAL A 280 -39.70 36.92 -10.52
C VAL A 280 -38.29 37.52 -10.45
N MET A 281 -37.29 36.68 -10.17
CA MET A 281 -35.91 37.06 -9.91
C MET A 281 -35.00 37.01 -11.16
N LEU A 282 -35.58 37.02 -12.37
CA LEU A 282 -34.84 36.91 -13.64
C LEU A 282 -33.70 37.95 -13.78
N ASN A 283 -33.93 39.17 -13.29
CA ASN A 283 -32.97 40.27 -13.40
C ASN A 283 -31.84 40.20 -12.35
N HIS A 284 -31.93 39.31 -11.36
CA HIS A 284 -30.93 39.18 -10.31
C HIS A 284 -29.64 38.54 -10.86
N GLY A 285 -28.47 39.09 -10.50
CA GLY A 285 -27.17 38.66 -11.03
C GLY A 285 -26.89 37.17 -10.81
N TRP A 286 -27.33 36.61 -9.68
CA TRP A 286 -27.14 35.20 -9.31
C TRP A 286 -28.16 34.24 -9.93
N PHE A 287 -29.25 34.74 -10.51
CA PHE A 287 -30.27 33.89 -11.15
C PHE A 287 -29.76 33.30 -12.47
N LYS A 288 -29.00 34.08 -13.23
CA LYS A 288 -28.40 33.65 -14.51
C LYS A 288 -27.44 32.45 -14.36
N PRO A 289 -26.43 32.49 -13.45
CA PRO A 289 -25.55 31.34 -13.25
C PRO A 289 -26.29 30.15 -12.63
N PHE A 290 -27.32 30.37 -11.80
CA PHE A 290 -28.17 29.30 -11.27
C PHE A 290 -28.81 28.46 -12.38
N ILE A 291 -29.53 29.12 -13.30
CA ILE A 291 -30.20 28.45 -14.42
C ILE A 291 -29.17 27.74 -15.32
N PHE A 292 -28.09 28.44 -15.69
CA PHE A 292 -27.05 27.87 -16.53
C PHE A 292 -26.45 26.58 -15.94
N CYS A 293 -26.11 26.60 -14.64
CA CYS A 293 -25.51 25.45 -13.97
C CYS A 293 -26.49 24.28 -13.79
N ILE A 294 -27.76 24.54 -13.47
CA ILE A 294 -28.79 23.48 -13.40
C ILE A 294 -29.01 22.83 -14.76
N THR A 295 -29.11 23.62 -15.83
CA THR A 295 -29.29 23.09 -17.18
C THR A 295 -28.08 22.23 -17.60
N ALA A 296 -26.87 22.72 -17.35
CA ALA A 296 -25.64 21.94 -17.61
C ALA A 296 -25.60 20.63 -16.82
N SER A 297 -25.94 20.67 -15.52
CA SER A 297 -25.99 19.48 -14.67
C SER A 297 -27.02 18.46 -15.15
N MET A 298 -28.20 18.92 -15.59
CA MET A 298 -29.27 18.05 -16.05
C MET A 298 -28.89 17.32 -17.34
N TYR A 299 -28.44 18.05 -18.37
CA TYR A 299 -28.03 17.42 -19.63
C TYR A 299 -26.79 16.54 -19.48
N GLY A 300 -25.84 16.93 -18.63
CA GLY A 300 -24.68 16.09 -18.36
C GLY A 300 -25.05 14.80 -17.62
N GLY A 301 -25.95 14.86 -16.63
CA GLY A 301 -26.45 13.67 -15.93
C GLY A 301 -27.19 12.71 -16.86
N ILE A 302 -28.07 13.23 -17.73
CA ILE A 302 -28.74 12.41 -18.77
C ILE A 302 -27.71 11.76 -19.69
N SER A 303 -26.68 12.51 -20.12
CA SER A 303 -25.61 12.00 -20.99
C SER A 303 -24.82 10.87 -20.32
N VAL A 304 -24.47 11.02 -19.03
CA VAL A 304 -23.80 9.96 -18.25
C VAL A 304 -24.67 8.70 -18.19
N THR A 305 -25.96 8.84 -17.91
CA THR A 305 -26.88 7.70 -17.84
C THR A 305 -26.96 6.97 -19.18
N ILE A 306 -27.06 7.70 -20.30
CA ILE A 306 -27.05 7.09 -21.64
C ILE A 306 -25.74 6.32 -21.87
N ILE A 307 -24.58 6.93 -21.61
CA ILE A 307 -23.28 6.26 -21.78
C ILE A 307 -23.19 4.98 -20.94
N LEU A 308 -23.69 5.00 -19.71
CA LEU A 308 -23.70 3.84 -18.82
C LEU A 308 -24.70 2.75 -19.25
N ILE A 309 -25.80 3.10 -19.91
CA ILE A 309 -26.73 2.12 -20.51
C ILE A 309 -26.02 1.35 -21.64
N TRP A 310 -25.26 2.03 -22.50
CA TRP A 310 -24.46 1.37 -23.54
C TRP A 310 -23.42 0.42 -22.95
N ALA A 311 -22.88 0.73 -21.76
CA ALA A 311 -21.96 -0.15 -21.03
C ALA A 311 -22.59 -1.49 -20.61
N GLN A 312 -23.92 -1.60 -20.55
CA GLN A 312 -24.62 -2.83 -20.17
C GLN A 312 -24.76 -3.86 -21.31
N LEU A 313 -24.38 -3.50 -22.55
CA LEU A 313 -24.50 -4.36 -23.75
C LEU A 313 -23.58 -5.61 -23.74
N GLY A 314 -22.81 -5.82 -22.67
CA GLY A 314 -22.11 -7.09 -22.40
C GLY A 314 -20.66 -7.17 -22.87
N ASP A 315 -20.16 -6.18 -23.60
CA ASP A 315 -18.75 -6.08 -23.98
C ASP A 315 -17.93 -5.38 -22.89
N ILE A 316 -16.92 -6.07 -22.36
CA ILE A 316 -16.01 -5.57 -21.30
C ILE A 316 -15.21 -4.35 -21.79
N THR A 317 -14.82 -4.32 -23.07
CA THR A 317 -14.04 -3.20 -23.63
C THR A 317 -14.88 -1.94 -23.75
N LEU A 318 -16.14 -2.10 -24.22
CA LEU A 318 -17.12 -1.02 -24.27
C LEU A 318 -17.48 -0.53 -22.88
N ALA A 319 -17.65 -1.43 -21.91
CA ALA A 319 -17.92 -1.09 -20.52
C ALA A 319 -16.79 -0.28 -19.88
N LEU A 320 -15.53 -0.64 -20.15
CA LEU A 320 -14.36 0.11 -19.68
C LEU A 320 -14.27 1.50 -20.32
N LEU A 321 -14.49 1.60 -21.63
CA LEU A 321 -14.50 2.88 -22.34
C LEU A 321 -15.63 3.78 -21.82
N ALA A 322 -16.83 3.24 -21.67
CA ALA A 322 -17.97 3.95 -21.12
C ALA A 322 -17.71 4.42 -19.69
N LEU A 323 -17.13 3.60 -18.81
CA LEU A 323 -16.75 4.00 -17.46
C LEU A 323 -15.69 5.13 -17.46
N ASN A 324 -14.71 5.06 -18.35
CA ASN A 324 -13.69 6.11 -18.48
C ASN A 324 -14.27 7.44 -18.94
N VAL A 325 -15.34 7.45 -19.74
CA VAL A 325 -16.01 8.67 -20.22
C VAL A 325 -17.12 9.14 -19.28
N ALA A 326 -17.83 8.23 -18.61
CA ALA A 326 -18.92 8.54 -17.70
C ALA A 326 -18.43 9.11 -16.35
N THR A 327 -17.38 8.54 -15.77
CA THR A 327 -16.82 8.99 -14.49
C THR A 327 -16.42 10.48 -14.48
N PRO A 328 -15.72 11.04 -15.49
CA PRO A 328 -15.38 12.45 -15.48
C PRO A 328 -16.60 13.32 -15.64
N LEU A 329 -17.45 12.98 -16.61
CA LEU A 329 -18.64 13.72 -16.92
C LEU A 329 -19.56 13.79 -15.69
N LEU A 330 -19.66 12.70 -14.93
CA LEU A 330 -20.38 12.66 -13.66
C LEU A 330 -19.82 13.66 -12.64
N GLY A 331 -18.50 13.77 -12.49
CA GLY A 331 -17.92 14.75 -11.58
C GLY A 331 -18.13 16.20 -12.03
N VAL A 332 -18.06 16.48 -13.34
CA VAL A 332 -18.42 17.80 -13.88
C VAL A 332 -19.88 18.12 -13.57
N THR A 333 -20.79 17.15 -13.76
CA THR A 333 -22.22 17.35 -13.44
C THR A 333 -22.44 17.65 -11.97
N LEU A 334 -21.82 16.89 -11.07
CA LEU A 334 -21.91 17.10 -9.63
C LEU A 334 -21.34 18.46 -9.22
N ALA A 335 -20.23 18.90 -9.81
CA ALA A 335 -19.66 20.22 -9.57
C ALA A 335 -20.60 21.33 -10.03
N THR A 336 -21.17 21.23 -11.25
CA THR A 336 -22.14 22.21 -11.74
C THR A 336 -23.41 22.24 -10.90
N LEU A 337 -23.90 21.09 -10.41
CA LEU A 337 -25.04 21.03 -9.48
C LEU A 337 -24.72 21.75 -8.16
N SER A 338 -23.52 21.55 -7.63
CA SER A 338 -23.07 22.18 -6.39
C SER A 338 -22.99 23.71 -6.52
N VAL A 339 -22.51 24.21 -7.66
CA VAL A 339 -22.50 25.65 -7.98
C VAL A 339 -23.92 26.18 -8.14
N ALA A 340 -24.83 25.43 -8.76
CA ALA A 340 -26.23 25.83 -8.86
C ALA A 340 -26.88 25.93 -7.48
N PHE A 341 -26.65 24.96 -6.60
CA PHE A 341 -27.15 25.02 -5.23
C PHE A 341 -26.65 26.27 -4.48
N LEU A 342 -25.36 26.58 -4.61
CA LEU A 342 -24.77 27.81 -4.05
C LEU A 342 -25.48 29.07 -4.56
N ALA A 343 -25.64 29.19 -5.89
CA ALA A 343 -26.28 30.35 -6.49
C ALA A 343 -27.76 30.48 -6.07
N GLY A 344 -28.47 29.36 -5.96
CA GLY A 344 -29.87 29.31 -5.52
C GLY A 344 -30.04 29.77 -4.07
N VAL A 345 -29.24 29.23 -3.15
CA VAL A 345 -29.30 29.62 -1.72
C VAL A 345 -28.90 31.08 -1.53
N HIS A 346 -27.85 31.54 -2.22
CA HIS A 346 -27.41 32.92 -2.13
C HIS A 346 -28.47 33.91 -2.65
N LEU A 347 -29.26 33.49 -3.63
CA LEU A 347 -30.36 34.29 -4.17
C LEU A 347 -31.58 34.33 -3.24
N VAL A 348 -31.86 33.28 -2.46
CA VAL A 348 -32.96 33.29 -1.47
C VAL A 348 -32.62 34.16 -0.24
N ILE A 349 -31.34 34.24 0.13
CA ILE A 349 -30.90 34.89 1.38
C ILE A 349 -30.23 36.25 1.09
N SER A 350 -30.38 36.80 -0.12
CA SER A 350 -29.68 38.03 -0.56
C SER A 350 -29.92 39.24 0.32
N ASP A 351 -31.07 39.29 1.01
CA ASP A 351 -31.44 40.41 1.88
C ASP A 351 -30.66 40.42 3.21
N LEU A 352 -30.09 39.28 3.63
CA LEU A 352 -29.30 39.13 4.85
C LEU A 352 -27.82 38.93 4.54
N SER A 353 -27.09 40.04 4.36
CA SER A 353 -25.69 40.04 3.91
C SER A 353 -24.74 39.19 4.77
N TRP A 354 -24.89 39.18 6.10
CA TRP A 354 -24.07 38.34 6.99
C TRP A 354 -24.33 36.84 6.79
N LEU A 355 -25.59 36.44 6.65
CA LEU A 355 -25.95 35.04 6.45
C LEU A 355 -25.55 34.58 5.04
N ALA A 356 -25.74 35.43 4.03
CA ALA A 356 -25.35 35.16 2.66
C ALA A 356 -23.84 34.99 2.49
N THR A 357 -23.02 35.80 3.18
CA THR A 357 -21.55 35.71 3.13
C THR A 357 -21.01 34.49 3.87
N THR A 358 -21.56 34.14 5.03
CA THR A 358 -21.15 32.94 5.78
C THR A 358 -21.47 31.65 5.03
N ILE A 359 -22.67 31.54 4.45
CA ILE A 359 -23.07 30.39 3.62
C ILE A 359 -22.22 30.31 2.35
N LEU A 360 -21.93 31.44 1.70
CA LEU A 360 -21.06 31.49 0.52
C LEU A 360 -19.67 30.91 0.83
N ILE A 361 -19.05 31.33 1.94
CA ILE A 361 -17.73 30.82 2.35
C ILE A 361 -17.79 29.31 2.61
N LEU A 362 -18.80 28.84 3.35
CA LEU A 362 -18.98 27.41 3.64
C LEU A 362 -19.13 26.58 2.36
N CYS A 363 -19.98 27.02 1.43
CA CYS A 363 -20.22 26.34 0.16
C CYS A 363 -18.98 26.35 -0.74
N VAL A 364 -18.20 27.44 -0.77
CA VAL A 364 -16.94 27.49 -1.53
C VAL A 364 -15.92 26.48 -0.97
N ILE A 365 -15.82 26.36 0.36
CA ILE A 365 -14.95 25.34 1.00
C ILE A 365 -15.41 23.93 0.62
N LEU A 366 -16.72 23.65 0.67
CA LEU A 366 -17.27 22.34 0.30
C LEU A 366 -17.06 22.02 -1.18
N ILE A 367 -17.24 22.99 -2.08
CA ILE A 367 -16.97 22.83 -3.51
C ILE A 367 -15.47 22.58 -3.75
N PHE A 368 -14.59 23.31 -3.05
CA PHE A 368 -13.14 23.07 -3.13
C PHE A 368 -12.78 21.66 -2.66
N LEU A 369 -13.36 21.19 -1.57
CA LEU A 369 -13.16 19.83 -1.07
C LEU A 369 -13.67 18.77 -2.06
N LEU A 370 -14.84 19.01 -2.67
CA LEU A 370 -15.44 18.13 -3.68
C LEU A 370 -14.57 18.05 -4.94
N LEU A 371 -14.11 19.20 -5.44
CA LEU A 371 -13.19 19.29 -6.57
C LEU A 371 -11.86 18.64 -6.25
N LEU A 372 -11.31 18.85 -5.05
CA LEU A 372 -10.10 18.18 -4.58
C LEU A 372 -10.31 16.66 -4.66
N LEU A 373 -11.32 16.10 -3.97
CA LEU A 373 -11.60 14.66 -3.96
C LEU A 373 -11.80 14.09 -5.37
N TYR A 374 -12.49 14.83 -6.23
CA TYR A 374 -12.71 14.44 -7.62
C TYR A 374 -11.40 14.44 -8.44
N THR A 375 -10.56 15.47 -8.31
CA THR A 375 -9.24 15.50 -8.98
C THR A 375 -8.38 14.32 -8.56
N LEU A 376 -8.43 13.90 -7.27
CA LEU A 376 -7.75 12.68 -6.82
C LEU A 376 -8.28 11.45 -7.56
N LEU A 377 -9.59 11.36 -7.78
CA LEU A 377 -10.18 10.24 -8.50
C LEU A 377 -9.76 10.22 -9.98
N TRP A 378 -9.64 11.40 -10.59
CA TRP A 378 -9.50 11.62 -12.04
C TRP A 378 -8.06 11.65 -12.58
N PHE A 379 -7.03 11.93 -11.76
CA PHE A 379 -5.67 12.10 -12.27
C PHE A 379 -5.21 10.90 -13.15
N PRO A 380 -4.82 11.14 -14.42
CA PRO A 380 -4.44 10.07 -15.34
C PRO A 380 -3.16 9.40 -14.84
N LEU A 381 -3.26 8.11 -14.55
CA LEU A 381 -2.12 7.25 -14.16
C LEU A 381 -1.08 7.11 -15.27
N GLU A 382 -1.42 7.48 -16.51
CA GLU A 382 -0.58 7.34 -17.70
C GLU A 382 0.30 8.56 -17.99
N SER A 383 0.24 9.61 -17.17
CA SER A 383 1.09 10.77 -17.36
C SER A 383 2.56 10.40 -17.14
N SER A 384 3.35 10.39 -18.21
CA SER A 384 4.81 10.25 -18.19
C SER A 384 5.53 11.34 -17.37
N ASN A 385 4.84 12.43 -17.05
CA ASN A 385 5.41 13.55 -16.31
C ASN A 385 5.53 13.27 -14.80
N ILE A 386 6.76 13.30 -14.30
CA ILE A 386 7.13 13.15 -12.88
C ILE A 386 6.35 14.10 -11.96
N ILE A 387 6.08 15.34 -12.39
CA ILE A 387 5.36 16.34 -11.60
C ILE A 387 3.90 15.92 -11.38
N MET A 388 3.24 15.39 -12.42
CA MET A 388 1.87 14.88 -12.33
C MET A 388 1.80 13.63 -11.45
N ARG A 389 2.84 12.80 -11.45
CA ARG A 389 2.99 11.65 -10.53
C ARG A 389 3.10 12.13 -9.08
N TYR A 390 3.82 13.22 -8.80
CA TYR A 390 3.91 13.80 -7.45
C TYR A 390 2.59 14.44 -6.98
N ILE A 391 1.84 15.11 -7.87
CA ILE A 391 0.56 15.75 -7.53
C ILE A 391 -0.52 14.70 -7.22
N SER A 392 -0.57 13.59 -7.96
CA SER A 392 -1.47 12.47 -7.65
C SER A 392 -1.00 11.65 -6.44
N PHE A 393 0.30 11.64 -6.14
CA PHE A 393 0.91 10.81 -5.09
C PHE A 393 0.54 11.25 -3.66
N TYR A 394 0.66 12.53 -3.31
CA TYR A 394 0.46 12.96 -1.91
C TYR A 394 -0.95 12.70 -1.36
N PRO A 395 -2.02 12.92 -2.12
CA PRO A 395 -3.36 12.68 -1.62
C PRO A 395 -3.69 11.19 -1.50
N PHE A 396 -3.20 10.34 -2.41
CA PHE A 396 -3.33 8.87 -2.27
C PHE A 396 -2.50 8.34 -1.12
N ARG A 397 -1.29 8.87 -0.91
CA ARG A 397 -0.45 8.53 0.23
C ARG A 397 -1.14 8.88 1.56
N PHE A 398 -1.78 10.04 1.64
CA PHE A 398 -2.57 10.43 2.81
C PHE A 398 -3.74 9.46 3.05
N LEU A 399 -4.46 9.09 1.99
CA LEU A 399 -5.57 8.14 2.07
C LEU A 399 -5.10 6.74 2.51
N THR A 400 -3.98 6.25 1.97
CA THR A 400 -3.39 4.97 2.40
C THR A 400 -2.88 5.01 3.84
N TRP A 401 -2.30 6.13 4.27
CA TRP A 401 -1.85 6.32 5.65
C TRP A 401 -3.02 6.25 6.63
N LEU A 402 -4.16 6.91 6.31
CA LEU A 402 -5.40 6.81 7.09
C LEU A 402 -5.93 5.38 7.19
N PHE A 403 -5.87 4.59 6.13
CA PHE A 403 -6.31 3.19 6.15
C PHE A 403 -5.32 2.28 6.91
N GLU A 404 -4.03 2.58 6.91
CA GLU A 404 -3.00 1.77 7.57
C GLU A 404 -3.02 1.93 9.10
N ASP A 405 -3.20 3.16 9.60
CA ASP A 405 -3.41 3.43 11.04
C ASP A 405 -4.65 2.70 11.59
N SER A 406 -5.66 2.46 10.75
CA SER A 406 -6.85 1.69 11.15
C SER A 406 -6.57 0.19 11.34
N THR A 407 -5.49 -0.32 10.75
CA THR A 407 -5.11 -1.73 10.78
C THR A 407 -3.98 -2.06 11.76
N GLU A 408 -3.14 -1.09 12.13
CA GLU A 408 -2.08 -1.27 13.14
C GLU A 408 -2.61 -1.18 14.60
N GLY A 409 -3.88 -0.84 14.79
CA GLY A 409 -4.54 -0.73 16.11
C GLY A 409 -5.19 -2.01 16.66
N LYS A 410 -4.78 -3.21 16.22
CA LYS A 410 -5.30 -4.49 16.75
C LYS A 410 -4.21 -5.45 17.18
#